data_AF-A0A3N5IHX7-F1
#
_entry.id   AF-A0A3N5IHX7-F1
#
_cell.length_a   1.000
_cell.length_b   1.000
_cell.length_c   1.000
_cell.angle_alpha   90.00
_cell.angle_beta   90.00
_cell.angle_gamma   90.00
#
_symmetry.space_group_name_H-M   'P 1'
#
loop_
_entity.id
_entity.type
_entity.pdbx_description
1 polymer ?
#
loop_
_entity_poly.entity_id
_entity_poly.type
_entity_poly.pdbx_seq_one_letter_code
_entity_poly.pdbx_strand_id
1 'polypeptide(L)'
;MDHEGNPRLKKKAIRAVERFCRRAGIQVAGLDILYDSKRYPDTPLFLEINYYFGRRGLGGSLRFYDLFEQAADRWLAGGEPEEMPEL
;
A
#
# COMPACT_ATOMS: atom_id res chain seq x y z
N MET A 1 2.85 -14.35 -2.78
CA MET A 1 3.39 -13.44 -1.76
C MET A 1 3.68 -14.28 -0.53
N ASP A 2 4.60 -13.87 0.33
CA ASP A 2 4.75 -14.52 1.62
C ASP A 2 3.49 -14.23 2.46
N HIS A 3 2.66 -15.26 2.65
CA HIS A 3 1.44 -15.17 3.43
C HIS A 3 1.71 -15.33 4.94
N GLU A 4 2.97 -15.59 5.34
CA GLU A 4 3.39 -15.83 6.72
C GLU A 4 3.92 -14.56 7.43
N GLY A 5 3.90 -13.42 6.76
CA GLY A 5 4.34 -12.14 7.33
C GLY A 5 3.57 -11.79 8.62
N ASN A 6 4.29 -11.27 9.63
CA ASN A 6 3.71 -10.93 10.92
C ASN A 6 2.50 -9.97 10.79
N PRO A 7 1.26 -10.39 11.11
CA PRO A 7 0.05 -9.59 10.87
C PRO A 7 0.04 -8.27 11.63
N ARG A 8 0.65 -8.24 12.82
CA ARG A 8 0.74 -7.03 13.66
C ARG A 8 1.61 -5.98 12.99
N LEU A 9 2.77 -6.38 12.46
CA LEU A 9 3.68 -5.48 11.75
C LEU A 9 3.07 -5.02 10.42
N LYS A 10 2.40 -5.91 9.68
CA LYS A 10 1.66 -5.54 8.47
C LYS A 10 0.63 -4.43 8.74
N LYS A 11 -0.21 -4.59 9.76
CA LYS A 11 -1.20 -3.56 10.16
C LYS A 11 -0.57 -2.22 10.56
N LYS A 12 0.61 -2.25 11.21
CA LYS A 12 1.35 -1.02 11.54
C LYS A 12 1.92 -0.33 10.30
N ALA A 13 2.47 -1.09 9.36
CA ALA A 13 2.98 -0.56 8.10
C ALA A 13 1.86 0.10 7.29
N ILE A 14 0.70 -0.56 7.14
CA ILE A 14 -0.46 -0.03 6.42
C ILE A 14 -0.88 1.33 6.98
N ARG A 15 -1.10 1.43 8.30
CA ARG A 15 -1.49 2.70 8.94
C ARG A 15 -0.45 3.81 8.79
N ALA A 16 0.84 3.47 8.80
CA ALA A 16 1.90 4.44 8.58
C ALA A 16 1.91 4.93 7.13
N VAL A 17 1.76 4.02 6.17
CA VAL A 17 1.68 4.33 4.73
C VAL A 17 0.46 5.18 4.43
N GLU A 18 -0.74 4.83 4.92
CA GLU A 18 -1.96 5.62 4.74
C GLU A 18 -1.80 7.07 5.23
N ARG A 19 -1.24 7.23 6.43
CA ARG A 19 -0.98 8.56 7.01
C ARG A 19 0.05 9.34 6.19
N PHE A 20 1.09 8.67 5.71
CA PHE A 20 2.12 9.26 4.88
C PHE A 20 1.53 9.72 3.53
N CYS A 21 0.84 8.84 2.82
CA CYS A 21 0.23 9.13 1.52
C CYS A 21 -0.77 10.28 1.61
N ARG A 22 -1.64 10.29 2.63
CA ARG A 22 -2.59 11.40 2.85
C ARG A 22 -1.90 12.74 3.06
N ARG A 23 -0.79 12.78 3.80
CA ARG A 23 -0.01 14.00 4.03
C ARG A 23 0.80 14.44 2.82
N ALA A 24 1.32 13.48 2.06
CA ALA A 24 2.16 13.73 0.89
C ALA A 24 1.33 13.96 -0.40
N GLY A 25 0.01 13.74 -0.36
CA GLY A 25 -0.85 13.82 -1.53
C GLY A 25 -0.59 12.72 -2.55
N ILE A 26 -0.16 11.53 -2.11
CA ILE A 26 0.12 10.38 -2.98
C ILE A 26 -1.15 9.54 -3.11
N GLN A 27 -1.66 9.38 -4.33
CA GLN A 27 -2.83 8.54 -4.63
C GLN A 27 -2.43 7.10 -4.96
N VAL A 28 -1.34 6.90 -5.72
CA VAL A 28 -0.85 5.57 -6.13
C VAL A 28 0.68 5.55 -6.13
N ALA A 29 1.26 4.64 -5.35
CA ALA A 29 2.68 4.30 -5.37
C ALA A 29 2.88 2.91 -4.72
N GLY A 30 3.95 2.22 -5.08
CA GLY A 30 4.53 1.14 -4.28
C GLY A 30 5.44 1.73 -3.21
N LEU A 31 5.35 1.24 -1.98
CA LEU A 31 6.22 1.65 -0.87
C LEU A 31 6.84 0.42 -0.23
N ASP A 32 8.16 0.47 -0.06
CA ASP A 32 8.90 -0.60 0.61
C ASP A 32 9.16 -0.22 2.07
N ILE A 33 8.73 -1.10 2.97
CA ILE A 33 8.76 -0.89 4.41
C ILE A 33 9.63 -1.95 5.07
N LEU A 34 10.57 -1.52 5.90
CA LEU A 34 11.44 -2.37 6.69
C LEU A 34 11.15 -2.24 8.19
N TYR A 35 11.59 -3.24 8.95
CA TYR A 35 11.59 -3.23 10.40
C TYR A 35 12.97 -3.59 10.93
N ASP A 36 13.52 -2.77 11.81
CA ASP A 36 14.75 -3.09 12.54
C ASP A 36 14.39 -3.91 13.78
N SER A 37 14.71 -5.21 13.77
CA SER A 37 14.37 -6.15 14.85
C SER A 37 15.06 -5.87 16.19
N LYS A 38 16.10 -5.01 16.23
CA LYS A 38 16.88 -4.75 17.45
C LYS A 38 16.57 -3.39 18.04
N ARG A 39 16.52 -2.34 17.21
CA ARG A 39 16.45 -0.95 17.70
C ARG A 39 15.02 -0.45 17.80
N TYR A 40 14.20 -0.76 16.81
CA TYR A 40 12.80 -0.32 16.73
C TYR A 40 11.92 -1.42 16.10
N PRO A 41 11.75 -2.58 16.77
CA PRO A 41 11.13 -3.78 16.20
C PRO A 41 9.68 -3.60 15.75
N ASP A 42 9.06 -2.51 16.18
CA ASP A 42 7.67 -2.18 15.94
C ASP A 42 7.47 -0.88 15.14
N THR A 43 8.55 -0.20 14.74
CA THR A 43 8.47 1.06 13.99
C THR A 43 8.68 0.78 12.51
N PRO A 44 7.69 1.08 11.64
CA PRO A 44 7.87 0.96 10.20
C PRO A 44 8.91 1.97 9.70
N LEU A 45 9.91 1.51 8.96
CA LEU A 45 10.93 2.34 8.32
C LEU A 45 10.67 2.38 6.81
N PHE A 46 10.51 3.58 6.25
CA PHE A 46 10.30 3.77 4.83
C PHE A 46 11.63 3.73 4.10
N LEU A 47 11.76 2.83 3.11
CA LEU A 47 12.98 2.67 2.34
C LEU A 47 12.89 3.32 0.96
N GLU A 48 11.79 3.05 0.24
CA GLU A 48 11.64 3.45 -1.15
C GLU A 48 10.18 3.80 -1.48
N ILE A 49 10.01 4.71 -2.44
CA ILE A 49 8.73 5.04 -3.07
C ILE A 49 8.89 4.85 -4.58
N ASN A 50 8.07 3.99 -5.16
CA ASN A 50 8.09 3.63 -6.58
C ASN A 50 6.75 3.91 -7.27
N TYR A 51 6.76 4.72 -8.33
CA TYR A 51 5.58 4.92 -9.18
C TYR A 51 5.47 3.87 -10.30
N TYR A 52 6.55 3.13 -10.54
CA TYR A 52 6.58 1.99 -11.44
C TYR A 52 6.92 0.74 -10.65
N PHE A 53 5.90 0.01 -10.21
CA PHE A 53 6.05 -1.18 -9.37
C PHE A 53 5.51 -2.44 -10.06
N GLY A 54 6.04 -3.59 -9.67
CA GLY A 54 5.64 -4.88 -10.21
C GLY A 54 4.18 -5.22 -9.91
N ARG A 55 3.44 -5.64 -10.94
CA ARG A 55 1.98 -5.89 -10.85
C ARG A 55 1.59 -7.36 -10.67
N ARG A 56 2.57 -8.28 -10.65
CA ARG A 56 2.30 -9.73 -10.51
C ARG A 56 1.49 -10.05 -9.26
N GLY A 57 1.78 -9.37 -8.14
CA GLY A 57 1.06 -9.52 -6.88
C GLY A 57 -0.39 -9.03 -6.91
N LEU A 58 -0.77 -8.24 -7.91
CA LEU A 58 -2.12 -7.72 -8.11
C LEU A 58 -2.90 -8.50 -9.18
N GLY A 59 -2.40 -9.67 -9.62
CA GLY A 59 -3.00 -10.44 -10.73
C GLY A 59 -2.50 -10.01 -12.12
N GLY A 60 -1.41 -9.25 -12.20
CA GLY A 60 -0.80 -8.80 -13.45
C GLY A 60 -1.32 -7.45 -13.94
N SER A 61 -0.86 -7.04 -15.12
CA SER A 61 -1.11 -5.68 -15.64
C SER A 61 -2.58 -5.39 -15.91
N LEU A 62 -3.32 -6.34 -16.49
CA LEU A 62 -4.74 -6.15 -16.81
C LEU A 62 -5.57 -5.91 -15.55
N ARG A 63 -5.42 -6.80 -14.55
CA ARG A 63 -6.11 -6.67 -13.26
C ARG A 63 -5.75 -5.39 -12.53
N PHE A 64 -4.49 -4.94 -12.62
CA PHE A 64 -4.11 -3.64 -12.09
C PHE A 64 -4.87 -2.49 -12.75
N TYR A 65 -5.02 -2.49 -14.09
CA TYR A 65 -5.77 -1.43 -14.77
C TYR A 65 -7.24 -1.42 -14.38
N ASP A 66 -7.88 -2.59 -14.27
CA ASP A 66 -9.27 -2.68 -13.79
C ASP A 66 -9.42 -2.04 -12.40
N LEU A 67 -8.50 -2.33 -11.48
CA LEU A 67 -8.50 -1.78 -10.12
C LEU A 67 -8.23 -0.27 -10.12
N PHE A 68 -7.31 0.18 -10.97
CA PHE A 68 -6.96 1.58 -11.10
C PHE A 68 -8.12 2.40 -11.65
N GLU A 69 -8.75 1.96 -12.73
CA GLU A 69 -9.91 2.63 -13.34
C GLU A 69 -11.07 2.72 -12.35
N GLN A 70 -11.41 1.63 -11.66
CA GLN A 70 -12.41 1.64 -10.60
C GLN A 70 -12.09 2.63 -9.47
N ALA A 71 -10.82 2.73 -9.07
CA ALA A 71 -10.41 3.68 -8.04
C ALA A 71 -10.47 5.13 -8.54
N ALA A 72 -10.09 5.38 -9.79
CA ALA A 72 -10.17 6.68 -10.43
C ALA A 72 -11.63 7.15 -10.58
N ASP A 73 -12.52 6.27 -11.03
CA ASP A 73 -13.95 6.57 -11.18
C ASP A 73 -14.58 6.94 -9.82
N ARG A 74 -14.28 6.19 -8.76
CA ARG A 74 -14.74 6.52 -7.40
C ARG A 74 -14.22 7.87 -6.93
N TRP A 75 -12.94 8.15 -7.17
CA TRP A 75 -12.34 9.42 -6.82
C TRP A 75 -13.00 10.59 -7.55
N LEU A 76 -13.24 10.46 -8.87
CA LEU A 76 -13.94 11.45 -9.69
C LEU A 76 -15.40 11.67 -9.25
N ALA A 77 -16.06 10.63 -8.74
CA ALA A 77 -17.41 10.72 -8.18
C ALA A 77 -17.46 11.39 -6.79
N GLY A 78 -16.31 11.78 -6.22
CA GLY A 78 -16.22 12.36 -4.88
C GLY A 78 -16.28 11.33 -3.75
N GLY A 79 -16.03 10.04 -4.05
CA GLY A 79 -15.95 8.99 -3.03
C GLY A 79 -14.64 9.02 -2.26
N GLU A 80 -14.72 8.78 -0.95
CA GLU A 80 -13.56 8.45 -0.12
C GLU A 80 -13.04 7.03 -0.46
N PRO A 81 -11.74 6.72 -0.31
CA PRO A 81 -11.23 5.38 -0.59
C PRO A 81 -11.87 4.35 0.35
N GLU A 82 -12.39 3.25 -0.20
CA GLU A 82 -12.90 2.12 0.58
C GLU A 82 -11.74 1.41 1.31
N GLU A 83 -11.99 0.89 2.52
CA GLU A 83 -11.02 0.03 3.21
C GLU A 83 -10.65 -1.15 2.29
N MET A 84 -9.35 -1.34 2.03
CA MET A 84 -8.89 -2.37 1.10
C MET A 84 -9.42 -3.75 1.53
N PRO A 85 -10.11 -4.51 0.65
CA PRO A 85 -10.56 -5.85 0.98
C PRO A 85 -9.35 -6.74 1.29
N GLU A 86 -9.50 -7.61 2.30
CA GLU A 86 -8.46 -8.58 2.67
C GLU A 86 -8.16 -9.52 1.48
N LEU A 87 -6.88 -9.58 1.09
CA LEU A 87 -6.32 -10.49 0.09
C LEU A 87 -6.02 -11.88 0.69
#